data_AF-A0A1C3CX24-F1
#
_entry.id   AF-A0A1C3CX24-F1
#
_cell.length_a   1.000
_cell.length_b   1.000
_cell.length_c   1.000
_cell.angle_alpha   90.00
_cell.angle_beta   90.00
_cell.angle_gamma   90.00
#
_symmetry.space_group_name_H-M   'P 1'
#
loop_
_entity.id
_entity.type
_entity.pdbx_description
1 polymer ?
#
loop_
_entity_poly.entity_id
_entity_poly.type
_entity_poly.pdbx_seq_one_letter_code
_entity_poly.pdbx_strand_id
1 'polypeptide(L)'
;MQPIPVELKTWLYASGSLTQQLTDLASGSFKVEPTQEHFQRLNFVDAKWMRMPLHHTSWVRESYLYGCEDLPWVKAKSIFPILSLQKKARIFQHIGTQPIGRFLFQRTNPVCERRVIWLKEGWTRQSCYTWHGCKFIVQETFLASFEQFLQKKNSVNEG
;
A
#
# COMPACT_ATOMS: atom_id res chain seq x y z
N MET A 1 -22.87 -1.25 -5.66
CA MET A 1 -21.42 -0.97 -5.58
C MET A 1 -21.29 0.47 -5.08
N GLN A 2 -20.52 0.73 -4.03
CA GLN A 2 -20.29 2.10 -3.58
C GLN A 2 -19.64 2.89 -4.74
N PRO A 3 -19.97 4.17 -4.98
CA PRO A 3 -19.25 4.98 -5.96
C PRO A 3 -17.87 5.37 -5.44
N ILE A 4 -16.89 5.51 -6.33
CA ILE A 4 -15.55 6.02 -6.00
C ILE A 4 -15.64 7.56 -5.86
N PRO A 5 -15.31 8.15 -4.69
CA PRO A 5 -15.20 9.60 -4.53
C PRO A 5 -14.24 10.20 -5.54
N VAL A 6 -14.57 11.36 -6.10
CA VAL A 6 -13.78 11.98 -7.17
C VAL A 6 -12.36 12.29 -6.69
N GLU A 7 -12.23 12.71 -5.44
CA GLU A 7 -10.98 13.06 -4.78
C GLU A 7 -10.07 11.83 -4.64
N LEU A 8 -10.64 10.64 -4.44
CA LEU A 8 -9.88 9.40 -4.30
C LEU A 8 -9.42 8.79 -5.63
N LYS A 9 -10.04 9.15 -6.76
CA LYS A 9 -9.70 8.55 -8.06
C LYS A 9 -8.22 8.73 -8.38
N THR A 10 -7.68 9.93 -8.16
CA THR A 10 -6.26 10.22 -8.43
C THR A 10 -5.35 9.33 -7.60
N TRP A 11 -5.69 9.03 -6.35
CA TRP A 11 -4.92 8.18 -5.45
C TRP A 11 -5.04 6.68 -5.76
N LEU A 12 -6.25 6.22 -6.07
CA LEU A 12 -6.51 4.80 -6.37
C LEU A 12 -5.82 4.34 -7.65
N TYR A 13 -5.72 5.23 -8.65
CA TYR A 13 -5.14 4.92 -9.95
C TYR A 13 -3.72 5.46 -10.15
N ALA A 14 -3.19 6.26 -9.21
CA ALA A 14 -1.84 6.82 -9.30
C ALA A 14 -0.77 5.76 -9.56
N SER A 15 0.10 6.02 -10.54
CA SER A 15 1.35 5.29 -10.72
C SER A 15 2.41 5.78 -9.71
N GLY A 16 3.49 5.02 -9.53
CA GLY A 16 4.59 5.39 -8.64
C GLY A 16 4.34 5.09 -7.15
N SER A 17 5.13 5.76 -6.31
CA SER A 17 5.20 5.51 -4.86
C SER A 17 4.13 6.28 -4.10
N LEU A 18 3.21 5.57 -3.42
CA LEU A 18 2.25 6.24 -2.51
C LEU A 18 2.95 7.04 -1.44
N THR A 19 4.03 6.48 -0.91
CA THR A 19 4.83 7.12 0.12
C THR A 19 5.27 8.50 -0.32
N GLN A 20 5.77 8.64 -1.55
CA GLN A 20 6.20 9.94 -2.04
C GLN A 20 5.01 10.90 -2.16
N GLN A 21 3.90 10.45 -2.76
CA GLN A 21 2.70 11.27 -2.93
C GLN A 21 2.10 11.75 -1.61
N LEU A 22 2.03 10.88 -0.59
CA LEU A 22 1.55 11.26 0.75
C LEU A 22 2.55 12.18 1.46
N THR A 23 3.85 11.97 1.27
CA THR A 23 4.89 12.85 1.82
C THR A 23 4.78 14.26 1.22
N ASP A 24 4.62 14.37 -0.10
CA ASP A 24 4.46 15.64 -0.79
C ASP A 24 3.17 16.35 -0.35
N LEU A 25 2.06 15.60 -0.27
CA LEU A 25 0.77 16.12 0.19
C LEU A 25 0.82 16.66 1.63
N ALA A 26 1.60 16.00 2.49
CA ALA A 26 1.78 16.36 3.89
C ALA A 26 2.95 17.34 4.13
N SER A 27 3.51 17.95 3.07
CA SER A 27 4.64 18.87 3.16
C SER A 27 5.83 18.30 3.93
N GLY A 28 6.13 17.02 3.72
CA GLY A 28 7.20 16.28 4.39
C GLY A 28 6.80 15.57 5.68
N SER A 29 5.63 15.87 6.25
CA SER A 29 5.14 15.26 7.49
C SER A 29 4.53 13.89 7.20
N PHE A 30 5.36 12.87 7.06
CA PHE A 30 4.93 11.50 6.79
C PHE A 30 5.48 10.51 7.80
N LYS A 31 4.60 9.67 8.36
CA LYS A 31 4.95 8.63 9.34
C LYS A 31 4.36 7.29 8.96
N VAL A 32 5.14 6.22 9.16
CA VAL A 32 4.63 4.84 9.11
C VAL A 32 4.60 4.29 10.52
N GLU A 33 3.47 3.72 10.92
CA GLU A 33 3.30 3.03 12.19
C GLU A 33 3.00 1.55 11.93
N PRO A 34 3.99 0.65 12.12
CA PRO A 34 3.77 -0.79 12.02
C PRO A 34 2.77 -1.24 13.09
N THR A 35 1.78 -2.05 12.70
CA THR A 35 0.74 -2.52 13.63
C THR A 35 0.86 -4.00 13.90
N GLN A 36 1.09 -4.81 12.85
CA GLN A 36 1.17 -6.27 12.98
C GLN A 36 2.15 -6.86 11.96
N GLU A 37 2.82 -7.93 12.38
CA GLU A 37 3.64 -8.77 11.51
C GLU A 37 3.36 -10.23 11.82
N HIS A 38 2.99 -11.03 10.82
CA HIS A 38 2.63 -12.42 11.01
C HIS A 38 2.83 -13.25 9.75
N PHE A 39 2.80 -14.57 9.90
CA PHE A 39 2.77 -15.49 8.77
C PHE A 39 1.33 -15.94 8.50
N GLN A 40 0.92 -15.92 7.22
CA GLN A 40 -0.36 -16.47 6.79
C GLN A 40 -0.23 -17.17 5.44
N ARG A 41 -1.13 -18.12 5.15
CA ARG A 41 -1.26 -18.67 3.80
C ARG A 41 -1.93 -17.66 2.88
N LEU A 42 -1.62 -17.74 1.59
CA LEU A 42 -2.34 -16.97 0.58
C LEU A 42 -3.77 -17.48 0.45
N ASN A 43 -4.71 -16.56 0.22
CA ASN A 43 -6.02 -16.95 -0.27
C ASN A 43 -5.93 -17.29 -1.77
N PHE A 44 -6.95 -17.99 -2.29
CA PHE A 44 -6.97 -18.45 -3.68
C PHE A 44 -6.87 -17.31 -4.71
N VAL A 45 -7.53 -16.18 -4.44
CA VAL A 45 -7.56 -15.02 -5.35
C VAL A 45 -6.16 -14.41 -5.49
N ASP A 46 -5.47 -14.21 -4.38
CA ASP A 46 -4.13 -13.60 -4.34
C ASP A 46 -3.05 -14.57 -4.83
N ALA A 47 -3.18 -15.87 -4.53
CA ALA A 47 -2.29 -16.90 -5.07
C ALA A 47 -2.38 -16.98 -6.60
N LYS A 48 -3.61 -17.02 -7.15
CA LYS A 48 -3.85 -17.01 -8.59
C LYS A 48 -3.31 -15.74 -9.24
N TRP A 49 -3.55 -14.57 -8.62
CA TRP A 49 -3.09 -13.29 -9.15
C TRP A 49 -1.55 -13.20 -9.19
N MET A 50 -0.87 -13.62 -8.13
CA MET A 50 0.60 -13.66 -8.11
C MET A 50 1.20 -14.76 -8.99
N ARG A 51 0.39 -15.74 -9.44
CA ARG A 51 0.84 -16.98 -10.09
C ARG A 51 1.74 -17.79 -9.16
N MET A 52 1.31 -17.97 -7.91
CA MET A 52 2.01 -18.68 -6.84
C MET A 52 1.18 -19.90 -6.37
N PRO A 53 1.81 -20.97 -5.85
CA PRO A 53 1.08 -22.09 -5.28
C PRO A 53 0.27 -21.68 -4.04
N LEU A 54 -0.96 -22.19 -3.91
CA LEU A 54 -1.88 -21.83 -2.83
C LEU A 54 -1.35 -22.14 -1.43
N HIS A 55 -0.61 -23.24 -1.30
CA HIS A 55 -0.13 -23.73 0.00
C HIS A 55 1.07 -22.94 0.54
N HIS A 56 1.56 -21.93 -0.18
CA HIS A 56 2.71 -21.15 0.24
C HIS A 56 2.36 -20.17 1.36
N THR A 57 3.21 -20.18 2.38
CA THR A 57 3.20 -19.20 3.45
C THR A 57 3.74 -17.87 2.93
N SER A 58 3.16 -16.78 3.42
CA SER A 58 3.61 -15.41 3.20
C SER A 58 3.84 -14.74 4.54
N TRP A 59 4.87 -13.91 4.60
CA TRP A 59 5.02 -12.92 5.66
C TRP A 59 4.14 -11.72 5.33
N VAL A 60 3.36 -11.30 6.29
CA VAL A 60 2.43 -10.19 6.19
C VAL A 60 2.84 -9.12 7.17
N ARG A 61 2.84 -7.88 6.68
CA ARG A 61 3.11 -6.68 7.44
C ARG A 61 1.96 -5.72 7.27
N GLU A 62 1.37 -5.29 8.37
CA GLU A 62 0.34 -4.27 8.41
C GLU A 62 0.89 -3.01 9.07
N SER A 63 0.48 -1.84 8.56
CA SER A 63 0.91 -0.54 9.06
C SER A 63 -0.12 0.53 8.75
N TYR A 64 -0.18 1.56 9.58
CA TYR A 64 -0.84 2.81 9.25
C TYR A 64 0.14 3.82 8.67
N LEU A 65 -0.31 4.57 7.67
CA LEU A 65 0.42 5.70 7.09
C LEU A 65 -0.28 6.98 7.51
N TYR A 66 0.48 7.90 8.09
CA TYR A 66 0.01 9.20 8.55
C TYR A 66 0.62 10.30 7.69
N GLY A 67 -0.18 11.32 7.45
CA GLY A 67 0.28 12.60 6.92
C GLY A 67 0.53 13.60 8.05
N CYS A 68 0.10 14.85 7.82
CA CYS A 68 0.22 15.94 8.78
C CYS A 68 -0.84 15.93 9.89
N GLU A 69 -1.79 14.98 9.88
CA GLU A 69 -2.82 14.82 10.90
C GLU A 69 -2.55 13.63 11.82
N ASP A 70 -3.16 13.65 13.01
CA ASP A 70 -3.04 12.59 14.01
C ASP A 70 -3.79 11.30 13.64
N LEU A 71 -4.74 11.39 12.71
CA LEU A 71 -5.49 10.23 12.23
C LEU A 71 -4.78 9.60 11.03
N PRO A 72 -4.72 8.25 10.95
CA PRO A 72 -4.08 7.59 9.84
C PRO A 72 -4.82 7.88 8.55
N TRP A 73 -4.10 8.13 7.47
CA TRP A 73 -4.69 8.35 6.14
C TRP A 73 -4.91 7.03 5.40
N VAL A 74 -3.98 6.09 5.56
CA VAL A 74 -4.00 4.82 4.81
C VAL A 74 -3.69 3.67 5.76
N LYS A 75 -4.45 2.58 5.64
CA LYS A 75 -4.07 1.28 6.17
C LYS A 75 -3.37 0.50 5.06
N ALA A 76 -2.10 0.19 5.26
CA ALA A 76 -1.29 -0.57 4.33
C ALA A 76 -1.10 -2.01 4.82
N LYS A 77 -1.25 -2.96 3.90
CA LYS A 77 -0.95 -4.38 4.12
C LYS A 77 -0.06 -4.89 3.00
N SER A 78 1.10 -5.42 3.35
CA SER A 78 2.02 -6.02 2.39
C SER A 78 2.15 -7.51 2.62
N ILE A 79 2.05 -8.29 1.55
CA ILE A 79 2.02 -9.75 1.58
C ILE A 79 3.19 -10.26 0.75
N PHE A 80 4.23 -10.76 1.41
CA PHE A 80 5.45 -11.27 0.81
C PHE A 80 5.49 -12.79 0.90
N PRO A 81 5.34 -13.53 -0.20
CA PRO A 81 5.61 -14.97 -0.23
C PRO A 81 7.00 -15.28 0.32
N ILE A 82 7.16 -16.33 1.13
CA ILE A 82 8.46 -16.70 1.71
C ILE A 82 9.55 -16.87 0.64
N LEU A 83 9.20 -17.44 -0.53
CA LEU A 83 10.13 -17.57 -1.66
C LEU A 83 10.69 -16.23 -2.15
N SER A 84 9.88 -15.17 -2.10
CA SER A 84 10.32 -13.81 -2.44
C SER A 84 11.32 -13.29 -1.40
N LEU A 85 11.12 -13.60 -0.13
CA LEU A 85 11.95 -13.17 1.00
C LEU A 85 13.32 -13.87 1.08
N GLN A 86 13.46 -15.04 0.47
CA GLN A 86 14.75 -15.74 0.39
C GLN A 86 15.76 -15.06 -0.56
N LYS A 87 15.33 -14.04 -1.32
CA LYS A 87 16.16 -13.31 -2.29
C LYS A 87 16.36 -11.85 -1.83
N LYS A 88 16.52 -10.93 -2.79
CA LYS A 88 16.72 -9.49 -2.53
C LYS A 88 15.60 -8.86 -1.69
N ALA A 89 14.42 -9.49 -1.62
CA ALA A 89 13.29 -8.98 -0.85
C ALA A 89 13.42 -9.19 0.67
N ARG A 90 14.46 -9.87 1.18
CA ARG A 90 14.71 -10.02 2.62
C ARG A 90 14.79 -8.67 3.35
N ILE A 91 15.26 -7.63 2.67
CA ILE A 91 15.34 -6.27 3.22
C ILE A 91 13.99 -5.80 3.78
N PHE A 92 12.87 -6.19 3.16
CA PHE A 92 11.52 -5.80 3.59
C PHE A 92 11.13 -6.31 4.97
N GLN A 93 11.75 -7.39 5.47
CA GLN A 93 11.54 -7.87 6.85
C GLN A 93 12.19 -6.97 7.90
N HIS A 94 13.15 -6.14 7.51
CA HIS A 94 13.98 -5.35 8.44
C HIS A 94 13.75 -3.84 8.33
N ILE A 95 12.76 -3.40 7.56
CA ILE A 95 12.51 -1.97 7.31
C ILE A 95 11.94 -1.22 8.51
N GLY A 96 11.32 -1.91 9.48
CA GLY A 96 10.71 -1.27 10.64
C GLY A 96 9.75 -0.13 10.24
N THR A 97 9.95 1.07 10.76
CA THR A 97 9.12 2.25 10.44
C THR A 97 9.44 2.88 9.07
N GLN A 98 10.34 2.30 8.28
CA GLN A 98 10.64 2.83 6.95
C GLN A 98 9.57 2.37 5.94
N PRO A 99 9.11 3.28 5.06
CA PRO A 99 8.12 2.94 4.05
C PRO A 99 8.67 1.99 3.00
N ILE A 100 7.90 0.96 2.66
CA ILE A 100 8.23 -0.02 1.61
C ILE A 100 8.51 0.66 0.27
N GLY A 101 7.74 1.71 -0.07
CA GLY A 101 7.89 2.47 -1.31
C GLY A 101 9.30 3.02 -1.51
N ARG A 102 9.99 3.43 -0.43
CA ARG A 102 11.37 3.91 -0.52
C ARG A 102 12.30 2.87 -1.13
N PHE A 103 12.19 1.61 -0.73
CA PHE A 103 13.04 0.53 -1.22
C PHE A 103 12.59 -0.01 -2.58
N LEU A 104 11.28 -0.01 -2.85
CA LEU A 104 10.74 -0.48 -4.14
C LEU A 104 11.12 0.41 -5.31
N PHE A 105 11.10 1.72 -5.09
CA PHE A 105 11.34 2.70 -6.14
C PHE A 105 12.78 3.23 -6.14
N GLN A 106 13.66 2.70 -5.27
CA GLN A 106 15.07 3.08 -5.27
C GLN A 106 15.78 2.52 -6.51
N ARG A 107 16.00 3.38 -7.51
CA ARG A 107 16.71 3.06 -8.77
C ARG A 107 16.04 2.00 -9.64
N THR A 108 14.78 1.67 -9.38
CA THR A 108 13.99 0.73 -10.19
C THR A 108 12.55 1.20 -10.30
N ASN A 109 11.90 0.90 -11.43
CA ASN A 109 10.45 1.03 -11.57
C ASN A 109 9.85 -0.39 -11.67
N PRO A 110 9.34 -0.97 -10.58
CA PRO A 110 8.86 -2.36 -10.59
C PRO A 110 7.64 -2.50 -11.50
N VAL A 111 7.55 -3.64 -12.18
CA VAL A 111 6.33 -3.99 -12.92
C VAL A 111 5.20 -4.13 -11.90
N CYS A 112 4.06 -3.50 -12.20
CA CYS A 112 2.93 -3.41 -11.30
C CYS A 112 1.63 -3.74 -12.03
N GLU A 113 0.94 -4.78 -11.58
CA GLU A 113 -0.46 -5.01 -11.92
C GLU A 113 -1.33 -4.45 -10.80
N ARG A 114 -2.40 -3.72 -11.13
CA ARG A 114 -3.26 -3.06 -10.14
C ARG A 114 -4.72 -3.43 -10.31
N ARG A 115 -5.41 -3.55 -9.19
CA ARG A 115 -6.87 -3.56 -9.12
C ARG A 115 -7.38 -2.63 -8.02
N VAL A 116 -8.58 -2.12 -8.19
CA VAL A 116 -9.29 -1.27 -7.22
C VAL A 116 -10.51 -2.03 -6.74
N ILE A 117 -10.68 -2.12 -5.43
CA ILE A 117 -11.78 -2.86 -4.79
C ILE A 117 -12.32 -2.09 -3.58
N TRP A 118 -13.56 -2.35 -3.22
CA TRP A 118 -14.16 -1.87 -1.98
C TRP A 118 -13.98 -2.95 -0.89
N LEU A 119 -13.30 -2.59 0.21
CA LEU A 119 -13.18 -3.42 1.42
C LEU A 119 -13.96 -2.79 2.57
N LYS A 120 -14.11 -3.53 3.68
CA LYS A 120 -14.84 -3.08 4.88
C LYS A 120 -14.39 -1.70 5.39
N GLU A 121 -13.10 -1.39 5.28
CA GLU A 121 -12.50 -0.16 5.80
C GLU A 121 -12.42 0.99 4.78
N GLY A 122 -12.75 0.74 3.51
CA GLY A 122 -12.74 1.77 2.47
C GLY A 122 -12.27 1.31 1.10
N TRP A 123 -12.13 2.28 0.19
CA TRP A 123 -11.57 2.05 -1.13
C TRP A 123 -10.12 1.62 -1.03
N THR A 124 -9.81 0.52 -1.70
CA THR A 124 -8.51 -0.11 -1.63
C THR A 124 -7.94 -0.26 -3.03
N ARG A 125 -6.72 0.24 -3.23
CA ARG A 125 -5.91 -0.20 -4.36
C ARG A 125 -5.03 -1.36 -3.91
N GLN A 126 -5.04 -2.44 -4.69
CA GLN A 126 -4.13 -3.55 -4.51
C GLN A 126 -3.17 -3.56 -5.70
N SER A 127 -1.89 -3.63 -5.41
CA SER A 127 -0.81 -3.63 -6.39
C SER A 127 0.02 -4.91 -6.22
N CYS A 128 0.08 -5.74 -7.26
CA CYS A 128 0.98 -6.88 -7.33
C CYS A 128 2.26 -6.42 -8.04
N TYR A 129 3.34 -6.29 -7.27
CA TYR A 129 4.64 -5.87 -7.79
C TYR A 129 5.48 -7.07 -8.18
N THR A 130 6.25 -6.92 -9.26
CA THR A 130 7.39 -7.77 -9.57
C THR A 130 8.67 -6.95 -9.45
N TRP A 131 9.50 -7.26 -8.45
CA TRP A 131 10.73 -6.54 -8.14
C TRP A 131 11.89 -7.54 -8.03
N HIS A 132 12.91 -7.38 -8.86
CA HIS A 132 14.02 -8.34 -8.99
C HIS A 132 13.57 -9.81 -9.11
N GLY A 133 12.52 -10.06 -9.90
CA GLY A 133 11.93 -11.40 -10.08
C GLY A 133 11.12 -11.93 -8.89
N CYS A 134 10.99 -11.16 -7.82
CA CYS A 134 10.18 -11.49 -6.65
C CYS A 134 8.81 -10.83 -6.78
N LYS A 135 7.75 -11.57 -6.45
CA LYS A 135 6.38 -11.04 -6.44
C LYS A 135 5.86 -10.87 -5.03
N PHE A 136 5.10 -9.81 -4.80
CA PHE A 136 4.40 -9.56 -3.54
C PHE A 136 3.23 -8.58 -3.81
N ILE A 137 2.27 -8.57 -2.89
CA ILE A 137 1.11 -7.69 -2.96
C ILE A 137 1.29 -6.57 -1.94
N VAL A 138 0.94 -5.36 -2.35
CA VAL A 138 0.71 -4.22 -1.45
C VAL A 138 -0.76 -3.82 -1.59
N GLN A 139 -1.47 -3.77 -0.47
CA GLN A 139 -2.81 -3.22 -0.37
C GLN A 139 -2.75 -1.90 0.37
N GLU A 140 -3.37 -0.87 -0.18
CA GLU A 140 -3.45 0.46 0.40
C GLU A 140 -4.94 0.84 0.45
N THR A 141 -5.51 0.74 1.66
CA THR A 141 -6.89 1.13 1.94
C THR A 141 -6.91 2.58 2.40
N PHE A 142 -7.56 3.45 1.63
CA PHE A 142 -7.75 4.86 1.97
C PHE A 142 -8.86 4.97 3.01
N LEU A 143 -8.53 5.57 4.15
CA LEU A 143 -9.43 5.66 5.30
C LEU A 143 -10.31 6.91 5.21
N ALA A 144 -11.45 6.89 5.91
CA ALA A 144 -12.39 8.02 5.94
C ALA A 144 -11.74 9.35 6.37
N SER A 145 -10.76 9.31 7.27
CA SER A 145 -9.93 10.44 7.68
C SER A 145 -9.21 11.09 6.50
N PHE A 146 -8.68 10.29 5.56
CA PHE A 146 -8.02 10.81 4.37
C PHE A 146 -9.02 11.45 3.39
N GLU A 147 -10.18 10.83 3.21
CA GLU A 147 -11.25 11.40 2.38
C GLU A 147 -11.69 12.77 2.92
N GLN A 148 -11.90 12.86 4.23
CA GLN A 148 -12.24 14.11 4.92
C GLN A 148 -11.14 15.16 4.78
N PHE A 149 -9.87 14.76 4.88
CA PHE A 149 -8.74 15.66 4.66
C PHE A 149 -8.74 16.24 3.24
N LEU A 150 -8.92 15.40 2.22
CA LEU A 150 -8.96 15.85 0.82
C LEU A 150 -10.13 16.80 0.55
N GLN A 151 -11.31 16.51 1.10
CA GLN A 151 -12.49 17.37 0.97
C GLN A 151 -12.22 18.76 1.56
N LYS A 152 -11.71 18.83 2.80
CA LYS A 152 -11.37 20.11 3.45
C LYS A 152 -10.33 20.89 2.64
N LYS A 153 -9.29 20.21 2.16
CA LYS A 153 -8.23 20.85 1.37
C LYS A 153 -8.76 21.45 0.06
N ASN A 154 -9.67 20.76 -0.62
CA ASN A 154 -10.26 21.25 -1.86
C ASN A 154 -11.19 22.43 -1.62
N SER A 155 -12.00 22.41 -0.55
CA SER A 155 -12.86 23.55 -0.19
C SER A 155 -12.07 24.82 0.15
N VAL A 156 -10.86 24.68 0.71
CA VAL A 156 -9.98 25.83 1.01
C VAL A 156 -9.30 26.39 -0.24
N ASN A 157 -9.09 25.57 -1.28
CA ASN A 157 -8.46 26.02 -2.53
C ASN A 157 -9.45 26.70 -3.51
N GLU A 158 -10.76 26.58 -3.27
CA GLU A 158 -11.82 27.18 -4.10
C GLU A 158 -12.34 28.52 -3.56
N GLY A 159 -11.82 29.01 -2.43
CA GLY A 159 -12.14 30.33 -1.83
C GLY A 159 -10.95 31.27 -1.83
#